data_AF-A0A2D7H2M2-F1
#
_entry.id   AF-A0A2D7H2M2-F1
#
_cell.length_a   1.000
_cell.length_b   1.000
_cell.length_c   1.000
_cell.angle_alpha   90.00
_cell.angle_beta   90.00
_cell.angle_gamma   90.00
#
_symmetry.space_group_name_H-M   'P 1'
#
loop_
_entity.id
_entity.type
_entity.pdbx_description
1 polymer ?
#
loop_
_entity_poly.entity_id
_entity_poly.type
_entity_poly.pdbx_seq_one_letter_code
_entity_poly.pdbx_strand_id
1 'polypeptide(L)'
;VRVMPNLPCSIGYGAAGIALGNGASDEDAELARELFSAIGVAVDVDESLMDAVTAVSGSGPAYLFMLAESMIEGGIRAGLSLEVATELAQQTVLGASELLVQDGRSAGELREAVTSKGGTTAAALDFMNTNGVPEAIQEAVIAARDRGRELGLPSTRS
;
A
#
# COMPACT_ATOMS: atom_id res chain seq x y z
N VAL A 1 12.43 -18.98 8.59
CA VAL A 1 11.62 -17.75 8.58
C VAL A 1 11.46 -17.28 7.16
N ARG A 2 10.24 -16.94 6.72
CA ARG A 2 9.98 -16.25 5.45
C ARG A 2 9.67 -14.78 5.76
N VAL A 3 10.28 -13.87 5.00
CA VAL A 3 10.01 -12.43 5.14
C VAL A 3 9.64 -11.88 3.77
N MET A 4 8.61 -11.06 3.71
CA MET A 4 8.20 -10.32 2.51
C MET A 4 8.28 -8.82 2.78
N PRO A 5 9.44 -8.18 2.54
CA PRO A 5 9.58 -6.73 2.61
C PRO A 5 9.07 -6.05 1.34
N ASN A 6 9.10 -4.72 1.32
CA ASN A 6 8.75 -3.92 0.14
C ASN A 6 9.80 -2.85 -0.18
N LEU A 7 9.64 -2.18 -1.32
CA LEU A 7 10.60 -1.21 -1.85
C LEU A 7 10.94 -0.06 -0.87
N PRO A 8 9.98 0.52 -0.12
CA PRO A 8 10.26 1.54 0.91
C PRO A 8 11.24 1.15 2.03
N CYS A 9 11.57 -0.14 2.20
CA CYS A 9 12.68 -0.56 3.09
C CYS A 9 14.00 0.17 2.78
N SER A 10 14.24 0.51 1.51
CA SER A 10 15.44 1.23 1.06
C SER A 10 15.62 2.63 1.65
N ILE A 11 14.54 3.21 2.18
CA ILE A 11 14.52 4.55 2.79
C ILE A 11 14.04 4.52 4.26
N GLY A 12 13.95 3.34 4.88
CA GLY A 12 13.55 3.20 6.28
C GLY A 12 12.04 3.28 6.56
N TYR A 13 11.20 3.27 5.51
CA TYR A 13 9.74 3.29 5.61
C TYR A 13 9.11 1.99 5.12
N GLY A 14 9.81 0.87 5.34
CA GLY A 14 9.41 -0.44 4.88
C GLY A 14 8.18 -1.00 5.60
N ALA A 15 7.54 -1.96 4.95
CA ALA A 15 6.62 -2.89 5.59
C ALA A 15 7.04 -4.32 5.24
N ALA A 16 7.14 -5.17 6.26
CA ALA A 16 7.55 -6.55 6.13
C ALA A 16 6.58 -7.49 6.86
N GLY A 17 6.05 -8.49 6.16
CA GLY A 17 5.39 -9.63 6.81
C GLY A 17 6.38 -10.74 7.09
N ILE A 18 6.30 -11.32 8.29
CA ILE A 18 7.15 -12.41 8.78
C ILE A 18 6.28 -13.63 9.03
N ALA A 19 6.69 -14.78 8.50
CA ALA A 19 6.04 -16.06 8.75
C ALA A 19 7.06 -17.13 9.16
N LEU A 20 6.65 -17.98 10.10
CA LEU A 20 7.45 -19.10 10.59
C LEU A 20 7.09 -20.38 9.85
N GLY A 21 8.11 -21.01 9.27
CA GLY A 21 8.01 -22.36 8.76
C GLY A 21 8.28 -23.39 9.86
N ASN A 22 7.90 -24.65 9.62
CA ASN A 22 7.97 -25.75 10.59
C ASN A 22 9.35 -26.02 11.23
N GLY A 23 10.43 -25.44 10.70
CA GLY A 23 11.80 -25.60 11.22
C GLY A 23 12.43 -24.33 11.76
N ALA A 24 11.69 -23.22 11.85
CA ALA A 24 12.18 -21.98 12.44
C ALA A 24 11.83 -21.94 13.93
N SER A 25 12.76 -21.44 14.77
CA SER A 25 12.47 -21.21 16.18
C SER A 25 11.88 -19.82 16.42
N ASP A 26 11.39 -19.59 17.63
CA ASP A 26 10.96 -18.26 18.06
C ASP A 26 12.13 -17.27 18.11
N GLU A 27 13.36 -17.73 18.37
CA GLU A 27 14.55 -16.86 18.31
C GLU A 27 14.86 -16.42 16.88
N ASP A 28 14.66 -17.29 15.87
CA ASP A 28 14.80 -16.89 14.47
C ASP A 28 13.75 -15.82 14.08
N ALA A 29 12.53 -15.95 14.62
CA ALA A 29 11.45 -14.99 14.43
C ALA A 29 11.81 -13.62 15.00
N GLU A 30 12.32 -13.60 16.24
CA GLU A 30 12.70 -12.38 16.93
C GLU A 30 13.82 -11.65 16.19
N LEU A 31 14.86 -12.38 15.76
CA LEU A 31 15.95 -11.79 14.98
C LEU A 31 15.44 -11.17 13.68
N ALA A 32 14.54 -11.86 12.96
CA ALA A 32 13.95 -11.29 11.76
C ALA A 32 13.13 -10.03 12.08
N ARG A 33 12.35 -10.03 13.16
CA ARG A 33 11.56 -8.89 13.59
C ARG A 33 12.45 -7.69 13.91
N GLU A 34 13.50 -7.89 14.72
CA GLU A 34 14.46 -6.84 15.06
C GLU A 34 15.09 -6.20 13.82
N LEU A 35 15.52 -7.02 12.86
CA LEU A 35 16.15 -6.53 11.62
C LEU A 35 15.19 -5.70 10.76
N PHE A 36 13.95 -6.16 10.56
CA PHE A 36 13.01 -5.47 9.69
C PHE A 36 12.29 -4.30 10.37
N SER A 37 12.12 -4.34 11.70
CA SER A 37 11.65 -3.19 12.49
C SER A 37 12.64 -2.03 12.52
N ALA A 38 13.94 -2.27 12.24
CA ALA A 38 14.93 -1.20 12.12
C ALA A 38 14.76 -0.35 10.85
N ILE A 39 14.03 -0.84 9.84
CA ILE A 39 13.85 -0.19 8.52
C ILE A 39 12.37 0.00 8.15
N GLY A 40 11.48 -0.01 9.15
CA GLY A 40 10.05 0.17 8.98
C GLY A 40 9.23 -0.64 9.99
N VAL A 41 8.12 -1.22 9.53
CA VAL A 41 7.26 -2.09 10.34
C VAL A 41 7.47 -3.56 9.95
N ALA A 42 7.52 -4.42 10.96
CA ALA A 42 7.54 -5.87 10.81
C ALA A 42 6.32 -6.46 11.52
N VAL A 43 5.54 -7.30 10.83
CA VAL A 43 4.33 -7.93 11.37
C VAL A 43 4.38 -9.44 11.20
N ASP A 44 4.08 -10.17 12.27
CA ASP A 44 3.95 -11.62 12.21
C ASP A 44 2.61 -12.02 11.59
N VAL A 45 2.65 -12.97 10.66
CA VAL A 45 1.49 -13.53 9.99
C VAL A 45 1.64 -15.04 9.83
N ASP A 46 0.52 -15.74 9.66
CA ASP A 46 0.55 -17.13 9.24
C ASP A 46 1.15 -17.25 7.84
N GLU A 47 1.92 -18.32 7.58
CA GLU A 47 2.52 -18.58 6.26
C GLU A 47 1.46 -18.61 5.14
N SER A 48 0.23 -19.05 5.45
CA SER A 48 -0.91 -19.08 4.53
C SER A 48 -1.37 -17.69 4.06
N LEU A 49 -0.94 -16.63 4.74
CA LEU A 49 -1.30 -15.23 4.45
C LEU A 49 -0.20 -14.48 3.70
N MET A 50 0.94 -15.11 3.39
CA MET A 50 2.08 -14.43 2.75
C MET A 50 1.77 -13.85 1.37
N ASP A 51 0.87 -14.48 0.60
CA ASP A 51 0.40 -13.92 -0.67
C ASP A 51 -0.46 -12.67 -0.46
N ALA A 52 -1.22 -12.60 0.64
CA ALA A 52 -1.99 -11.42 0.99
C ALA A 52 -1.08 -10.28 1.48
N VAL A 53 -0.04 -10.60 2.26
CA VAL A 53 1.01 -9.63 2.61
C VAL A 53 1.66 -9.06 1.35
N THR A 54 1.99 -9.93 0.39
CA THR A 54 2.58 -9.52 -0.89
C THR A 54 1.64 -8.57 -1.63
N ALA A 55 0.36 -8.90 -1.72
CA ALA A 55 -0.63 -8.05 -2.39
C ALA A 55 -0.78 -6.67 -1.75
N VAL A 56 -0.83 -6.60 -0.41
CA VAL A 56 -1.02 -5.33 0.30
C VAL A 56 0.26 -4.50 0.34
N SER A 57 1.39 -5.10 0.71
CA SER A 57 2.62 -4.37 1.05
C SER A 57 3.70 -4.49 -0.01
N GLY A 58 3.87 -5.65 -0.64
CA GLY A 58 4.86 -5.87 -1.69
C GLY A 58 4.50 -5.17 -3.00
N SER A 59 3.26 -5.39 -3.45
CA SER A 59 2.67 -4.71 -4.61
C SER A 59 2.14 -3.31 -4.28
N GLY A 60 1.82 -3.05 -3.01
CA GLY A 60 1.28 -1.78 -2.50
C GLY A 60 1.93 -0.51 -3.07
N PRO A 61 3.27 -0.35 -3.03
CA PRO A 61 3.95 0.84 -3.55
C PRO A 61 3.55 1.19 -4.99
N ALA A 62 3.34 0.19 -5.85
CA ALA A 62 2.93 0.43 -7.23
C ALA A 62 1.54 1.08 -7.32
N TYR A 63 0.61 0.73 -6.41
CA TYR A 63 -0.72 1.34 -6.37
C TYR A 63 -0.64 2.82 -6.02
N LEU A 64 0.24 3.18 -5.09
CA LEU A 64 0.47 4.57 -4.68
C LEU A 64 1.20 5.37 -5.77
N PHE A 65 2.15 4.76 -6.48
CA PHE A 65 2.80 5.40 -7.62
C PHE A 65 1.83 5.67 -8.77
N MET A 66 0.95 4.71 -9.09
CA MET A 66 -0.10 4.89 -10.09
C MET A 66 -1.11 5.98 -9.68
N LEU A 67 -1.46 6.06 -8.38
CA LEU A 67 -2.29 7.15 -7.86
C LEU A 67 -1.63 8.50 -8.06
N ALA A 68 -0.35 8.63 -7.68
CA ALA A 68 0.41 9.88 -7.86
C ALA A 68 0.49 10.27 -9.33
N GLU A 69 0.82 9.33 -10.22
CA GLU A 69 0.84 9.53 -11.67
C GLU A 69 -0.52 10.04 -12.19
N SER A 70 -1.62 9.39 -11.78
CA SER A 70 -2.97 9.79 -12.17
C SER A 70 -3.35 11.18 -11.65
N MET A 71 -2.92 11.54 -10.44
CA MET A 71 -3.13 12.88 -9.87
C MET A 71 -2.35 13.95 -10.64
N ILE A 72 -1.13 13.66 -11.07
CA ILE A 72 -0.30 14.57 -11.88
C ILE A 72 -0.98 14.84 -13.21
N GLU A 73 -1.39 13.78 -13.92
CA GLU A 73 -2.11 13.90 -15.19
C GLU A 73 -3.44 14.66 -15.03
N GLY A 74 -4.18 14.37 -13.95
CA GLY A 74 -5.40 15.09 -13.59
C GLY A 74 -5.16 16.58 -13.33
N GLY A 75 -4.08 16.92 -12.62
CA GLY A 75 -3.67 18.31 -12.36
C GLY A 75 -3.31 19.07 -13.63
N ILE A 76 -2.59 18.42 -14.56
CA ILE A 76 -2.27 19.00 -15.87
C ILE A 76 -3.57 19.25 -16.67
N ARG A 77 -4.48 18.28 -16.70
CA ARG A 77 -5.79 18.45 -17.35
C ARG A 77 -6.65 19.53 -16.71
N ALA A 78 -6.46 19.80 -15.42
CA ALA A 78 -7.09 20.90 -14.69
C ALA A 78 -6.41 22.27 -14.92
N GLY A 79 -5.28 22.32 -15.64
CA GLY A 79 -4.60 23.55 -16.05
C GLY A 79 -3.28 23.85 -15.35
N LEU A 80 -2.75 22.92 -14.54
CA LEU A 80 -1.42 23.08 -13.94
C LEU A 80 -0.30 22.78 -14.93
N SER A 81 0.90 23.32 -14.70
CA SER A 81 2.10 22.82 -15.35
C SER A 81 2.46 21.43 -14.81
N LEU A 82 3.20 20.64 -15.60
CA LEU A 82 3.72 19.35 -15.16
C LEU A 82 4.49 19.47 -13.85
N GLU A 83 5.40 20.44 -13.75
CA GLU A 83 6.22 20.68 -12.57
C GLU A 83 5.37 20.91 -11.31
N VAL A 84 4.40 21.83 -11.38
CA VAL A 84 3.52 22.15 -10.24
C VAL A 84 2.62 20.95 -9.90
N ALA A 85 2.07 20.25 -10.89
CA ALA A 85 1.24 19.08 -10.64
C ALA A 85 2.04 17.95 -9.98
N THR A 86 3.29 17.73 -10.40
CA THR A 86 4.22 16.76 -9.81
C THR A 86 4.53 17.08 -8.36
N GLU A 87 4.94 18.31 -8.05
CA GLU A 87 5.29 18.71 -6.68
C GLU A 87 4.10 18.58 -5.73
N LEU A 88 2.92 19.06 -6.15
CA LEU A 88 1.70 18.98 -5.34
C LEU A 88 1.25 17.53 -5.12
N ALA A 89 1.27 16.68 -6.14
CA ALA A 89 0.85 15.28 -6.00
C ALA A 89 1.79 14.50 -5.07
N GLN A 90 3.11 14.64 -5.25
CA GLN A 90 4.11 13.96 -4.40
C GLN A 90 3.98 14.39 -2.94
N GLN A 91 3.90 15.70 -2.67
CA GLN A 91 3.76 16.22 -1.31
C GLN A 91 2.42 15.82 -0.68
N THR A 92 1.35 15.75 -1.47
CA THR A 92 0.02 15.32 -0.99
C THR A 92 0.05 13.84 -0.57
N VAL A 93 0.65 12.97 -1.38
CA VAL A 93 0.79 11.54 -1.02
C VAL A 93 1.62 11.39 0.26
N LEU A 94 2.79 12.04 0.34
CA LEU A 94 3.64 12.01 1.53
C LEU A 94 2.89 12.49 2.78
N GLY A 95 2.29 13.67 2.73
CA GLY A 95 1.60 14.26 3.88
C GLY A 95 0.39 13.44 4.34
N ALA A 96 -0.39 12.89 3.40
CA ALA A 96 -1.53 12.04 3.74
C ALA A 96 -1.10 10.70 4.34
N SER A 97 -0.02 10.09 3.83
CA SER A 97 0.54 8.85 4.39
C SER A 97 1.12 9.06 5.79
N GLU A 98 1.88 10.14 6.01
CA GLU A 98 2.40 10.47 7.34
C GLU A 98 1.26 10.74 8.33
N LEU A 99 0.23 11.50 7.93
CA LEU A 99 -0.93 11.75 8.78
C LEU A 99 -1.66 10.44 9.12
N LEU A 100 -1.84 9.54 8.17
CA LEU A 100 -2.47 8.24 8.40
C LEU A 100 -1.74 7.39 9.45
N VAL A 101 -0.41 7.46 9.49
CA VAL A 101 0.40 6.69 10.44
C VAL A 101 0.47 7.37 11.81
N GLN A 102 0.60 8.69 11.86
CA GLN A 102 0.91 9.41 13.10
C GLN A 102 -0.32 9.90 13.88
N ASP A 103 -1.44 10.15 13.20
CA ASP A 103 -2.58 10.86 13.79
C ASP A 103 -3.43 9.98 14.73
N GLY A 104 -3.45 8.67 14.49
CA GLY A 104 -4.21 7.70 15.30
C GLY A 104 -5.69 7.56 14.91
N ARG A 105 -6.22 8.47 14.09
CA ARG A 105 -7.52 8.27 13.42
C ARG A 105 -7.43 7.19 12.33
N SER A 106 -8.54 6.52 12.08
CA SER A 106 -8.69 5.61 10.94
C SER A 106 -8.66 6.36 9.60
N ALA A 107 -8.37 5.64 8.52
CA ALA A 107 -8.43 6.20 7.17
C ALA A 107 -9.81 6.79 6.83
N GLY A 108 -10.90 6.18 7.34
CA GLY A 108 -12.26 6.68 7.16
C GLY A 108 -12.48 8.03 7.82
N GLU A 109 -12.04 8.17 9.08
CA GLU A 109 -12.14 9.42 9.85
C GLU A 109 -11.28 10.54 9.25
N LEU A 110 -10.06 10.22 8.78
CA LEU A 110 -9.19 11.19 8.09
C LEU A 110 -9.80 11.68 6.78
N ARG A 111 -10.38 10.77 5.98
CA ARG A 111 -11.11 11.11 4.76
C ARG A 111 -12.31 12.02 5.06
N GLU A 112 -13.10 11.69 6.08
CA GLU A 112 -14.24 12.51 6.50
C GLU A 112 -13.82 13.91 6.98
N ALA A 113 -12.71 14.00 7.71
CA ALA A 113 -12.19 15.27 8.23
C ALA A 113 -11.80 16.27 7.13
N VAL A 114 -11.45 15.80 5.92
CA VAL A 114 -11.14 16.65 4.75
C VAL A 114 -12.31 16.79 3.78
N THR A 115 -13.49 16.28 4.14
CA THR A 115 -14.68 16.27 3.28
C THR A 115 -15.78 17.18 3.85
N SER A 116 -15.80 18.44 3.42
CA SER A 116 -16.93 19.34 3.69
C SER A 116 -18.13 19.02 2.80
N LYS A 117 -19.34 19.00 3.36
CA LYS A 117 -20.59 18.78 2.61
C LYS A 117 -20.72 19.77 1.44
N GLY A 118 -20.86 19.24 0.22
CA GLY A 118 -20.98 20.05 -1.01
C GLY A 118 -19.67 20.72 -1.48
N GLY A 119 -18.54 20.41 -0.85
CA GLY A 119 -17.23 20.91 -1.25
C GLY A 119 -16.59 20.12 -2.40
N THR A 120 -15.40 20.57 -2.82
CA THR A 120 -14.63 19.95 -3.92
C THR A 120 -14.27 18.49 -3.64
N THR A 121 -13.85 18.18 -2.40
CA THR A 121 -13.53 16.79 -1.98
C THR A 121 -14.76 15.89 -2.08
N ALA A 122 -15.94 16.38 -1.65
CA ALA A 122 -17.17 15.60 -1.73
C ALA A 122 -17.53 15.26 -3.18
N ALA A 123 -17.46 16.25 -4.09
CA ALA A 123 -17.73 16.02 -5.51
C ALA A 123 -16.76 15.01 -6.15
N ALA A 124 -15.46 15.07 -5.79
CA ALA A 124 -14.47 14.12 -6.28
C ALA A 124 -14.71 12.69 -5.73
N LEU A 125 -15.00 12.54 -4.44
CA LEU A 125 -15.30 11.25 -3.82
C LEU A 125 -16.59 10.65 -4.40
N ASP A 126 -17.64 11.43 -4.58
CA ASP A 126 -18.91 10.97 -5.21
C ASP A 126 -18.67 10.47 -6.63
N PHE A 127 -17.85 11.17 -7.41
CA PHE A 127 -17.45 10.73 -8.74
C PHE A 127 -16.67 9.42 -8.69
N MET A 128 -15.65 9.29 -7.83
CA MET A 128 -14.86 8.07 -7.70
C MET A 128 -15.70 6.87 -7.25
N ASN A 129 -16.61 7.06 -6.28
CA ASN A 129 -17.53 6.03 -5.81
C ASN A 129 -18.48 5.56 -6.92
N THR A 130 -19.07 6.50 -7.67
CA THR A 130 -19.99 6.18 -8.78
C THR A 130 -19.28 5.41 -9.91
N ASN A 131 -17.97 5.59 -10.04
CA ASN A 131 -17.15 4.90 -11.04
C ASN A 131 -16.43 3.65 -10.49
N GLY A 132 -16.76 3.19 -9.28
CA GLY A 132 -16.27 1.92 -8.75
C GLY A 132 -14.80 1.91 -8.35
N VAL A 133 -14.20 3.07 -8.04
CA VAL A 133 -12.78 3.15 -7.66
C VAL A 133 -12.47 2.35 -6.39
N PRO A 134 -13.27 2.44 -5.30
CA PRO A 134 -13.01 1.62 -4.10
C PRO A 134 -13.00 0.12 -4.38
N GLU A 135 -13.95 -0.35 -5.17
CA GLU A 135 -14.08 -1.76 -5.56
C GLU A 135 -12.91 -2.20 -6.44
N ALA A 136 -12.50 -1.37 -7.41
CA ALA A 136 -11.35 -1.67 -8.26
C ALA A 136 -10.05 -1.83 -7.46
N ILE A 137 -9.83 -1.02 -6.41
CA ILE A 137 -8.67 -1.14 -5.52
C ILE A 137 -8.74 -2.45 -4.73
N GLN A 138 -9.91 -2.82 -4.20
CA GLN A 138 -10.10 -4.07 -3.47
C GLN A 138 -9.82 -5.28 -4.36
N GLU A 139 -10.39 -5.29 -5.57
CA GLU A 139 -10.19 -6.37 -6.54
C GLU A 139 -8.74 -6.45 -7.04
N ALA A 140 -8.03 -5.32 -7.16
CA ALA A 140 -6.61 -5.32 -7.51
C ALA A 140 -5.75 -6.04 -6.45
N VAL A 141 -6.05 -5.85 -5.17
CA VAL A 141 -5.37 -6.58 -4.07
C VAL A 141 -5.68 -8.07 -4.14
N ILE A 142 -6.94 -8.44 -4.39
CA ILE A 142 -7.33 -9.85 -4.53
C ILE A 142 -6.63 -10.50 -5.74
N ALA A 143 -6.60 -9.81 -6.88
CA ALA A 143 -5.92 -10.28 -8.09
C ALA A 143 -4.41 -10.47 -7.85
N ALA A 144 -3.75 -9.55 -7.15
CA ALA A 144 -2.34 -9.69 -6.80
C ALA A 144 -2.08 -10.90 -5.89
N ARG A 145 -2.93 -11.12 -4.88
CA ARG A 145 -2.86 -12.30 -3.99
C ARG A 145 -3.00 -13.59 -4.79
N ASP A 146 -4.02 -13.68 -5.63
CA ASP A 146 -4.30 -14.89 -6.40
C ASP A 146 -3.18 -15.17 -7.41
N ARG A 147 -2.61 -14.12 -8.00
CA ARG A 147 -1.41 -14.26 -8.81
C ARG A 147 -0.21 -14.78 -8.02
N GLY A 148 -0.02 -14.31 -6.78
CA GLY A 148 1.01 -14.82 -5.88
C GLY A 148 0.87 -16.33 -5.64
N ARG A 149 -0.36 -16.79 -5.37
CA ARG A 149 -0.68 -18.21 -5.20
C ARG A 149 -0.35 -19.05 -6.44
N GLU A 150 -0.73 -18.56 -7.61
CA GLU A 150 -0.44 -19.25 -8.88
C GLU A 150 1.06 -19.40 -9.13
N LEU A 151 1.84 -18.36 -8.83
CA LEU A 151 3.31 -18.38 -8.99
C LEU A 151 3.99 -19.32 -7.98
N GLY A 152 3.39 -19.53 -6.81
CA GLY A 152 3.86 -20.48 -5.80
C GLY A 152 3.62 -21.94 -6.14
N LEU A 153 2.77 -22.25 -7.13
CA LEU A 153 2.57 -23.62 -7.60
C LEU A 153 3.80 -24.09 -8.41
N PRO A 154 4.21 -25.36 -8.29
CA PRO A 154 5.30 -25.89 -9.08
C PRO A 154 4.97 -25.73 -10.57
N SER A 155 5.86 -25.06 -11.30
CA SER A 155 5.68 -24.85 -12.74
C SER A 155 5.55 -26.21 -13.42
N THR A 156 4.38 -26.53 -13.96
CA THR A 156 4.20 -27.65 -14.89
C THR A 156 4.92 -27.30 -16.18
N ARG A 157 6.24 -27.52 -16.21
CA ARG A 157 7.00 -27.49 -17.46
C ARG A 157 6.54 -28.69 -18.29
N SER A 158 5.89 -28.42 -19.43
CA SER A 158 5.73 -29.37 -20.53
C SER A 158 7.04 -29.54 -21.28
#